data_AF-A0A955QNQ2-F1
#
_entry.id   AF-A0A955QNQ2-F1
#
_cell.length_a   1.000
_cell.length_b   1.000
_cell.length_c   1.000
_cell.angle_alpha   90.00
_cell.angle_beta   90.00
_cell.angle_gamma   90.00
#
_symmetry.space_group_name_H-M   'P 1'
#
loop_
_entity.id
_entity.type
_entity.pdbx_description
1 polymer ?
#
loop_
_entity_poly.entity_id
_entity_poly.type
_entity_poly.pdbx_seq_one_letter_code
_entity_poly.pdbx_strand_id
1 'polypeptide(L)' 'STRGRALLCKAEDVAQLAGPGRGVMIMKLETNDTIVASAVLTSKDDEITLLKEDGGSVPLSTRKYQVVGRGGKG' A
#
# COMPACT_ATOMS: atom_id res chain seq x y z
N SER A 1 4.60 -4.16 3.19
CA SER A 1 4.33 -5.21 4.18
C SER A 1 5.63 -5.57 4.88
N THR A 2 5.60 -6.36 5.95
CA THR A 2 6.80 -6.83 6.66
C THR A 2 7.76 -7.61 5.75
N ARG A 3 7.27 -8.18 4.65
CA ARG A 3 8.07 -8.84 3.61
C ARG A 3 8.54 -7.92 2.48
N GLY A 4 8.41 -6.60 2.64
CA GLY A 4 8.89 -5.61 1.68
C GLY A 4 8.02 -5.42 0.44
N ARG A 5 6.77 -5.91 0.43
CA ARG A 5 5.83 -5.74 -0.70
C ARG A 5 5.03 -4.45 -0.59
N ALA A 6 4.67 -3.84 -1.72
CA ALA A 6 3.92 -2.59 -1.76
C ALA A 6 2.90 -2.61 -2.91
N LEU A 7 1.71 -2.04 -2.68
CA LEU A 7 0.66 -1.95 -3.69
C LEU A 7 0.16 -0.52 -3.71
N LEU A 8 0.21 0.09 -4.90
CA LEU A 8 -0.42 1.37 -5.18
C LEU A 8 -1.71 1.09 -5.92
N CYS A 9 -2.84 1.48 -5.35
CA CYS A 9 -4.13 1.50 -6.03
C CYS A 9 -4.73 2.89 -5.93
N LYS A 10 -5.76 3.14 -6.73
CA LYS A 10 -6.49 4.39 -6.60
C LYS A 10 -7.33 4.38 -5.33
N ALA A 11 -7.46 5.54 -4.69
CA ALA A 11 -8.31 5.67 -3.50
C ALA A 11 -9.79 5.34 -3.80
N GLU A 12 -10.24 5.61 -5.03
CA GLU A 12 -11.59 5.28 -5.51
C GLU A 12 -11.90 3.77 -5.52
N ASP A 13 -10.88 2.90 -5.49
CA ASP A 13 -11.07 1.45 -5.37
C ASP A 13 -11.49 1.04 -3.95
N VAL A 14 -11.32 1.92 -2.96
CA VAL A 14 -11.68 1.70 -1.55
C VAL A 14 -13.12 2.13 -1.33
N ALA A 15 -14.02 1.16 -1.19
CA ALA A 15 -15.44 1.43 -0.99
C ALA A 15 -15.67 2.15 0.34
N GLN A 16 -16.41 3.27 0.29
CA GLN A 16 -16.92 3.93 1.48
C GLN A 16 -17.97 3.04 2.14
N LEU A 17 -17.83 2.79 3.44
CA LEU A 17 -18.77 1.99 4.19
C LEU A 17 -19.87 2.87 4.79
N ALA A 18 -21.12 2.45 4.63
CA ALA A 18 -22.24 2.95 5.40
C ALA A 18 -22.54 1.93 6.52
N GLY A 19 -22.11 2.21 7.74
CA GLY A 19 -22.33 1.33 8.92
C GLY A 19 -21.15 0.41 9.25
N PRO A 20 -21.33 -0.59 10.15
CA PRO A 20 -20.25 -1.37 10.76
C PRO A 20 -19.70 -2.48 9.84
N GLY A 21 -19.34 -2.15 8.60
CA GLY A 21 -18.70 -3.08 7.66
C GLY A 21 -17.23 -3.33 7.99
N ARG A 22 -16.67 -4.45 7.51
CA ARG A 22 -15.25 -4.80 7.68
C ARG A 22 -14.31 -4.16 6.65
N GLY A 23 -14.85 -3.35 5.73
CA GLY A 23 -14.08 -2.75 4.64
C GLY A 23 -13.81 -3.69 3.48
N VAL A 24 -12.80 -3.35 2.69
CA VAL A 24 -12.38 -4.08 1.49
C VAL A 24 -10.93 -4.56 1.63
N MET A 25 -10.60 -5.63 0.90
CA MET A 25 -9.22 -6.11 0.83
C MET A 25 -8.38 -5.23 -0.10
N ILE A 26 -7.31 -4.62 0.44
CA ILE A 26 -6.36 -3.78 -0.31
C ILE A 26 -5.22 -4.59 -0.93
N MET A 27 -4.60 -5.47 -0.16
CA MET A 27 -3.46 -6.30 -0.59
C MET A 27 -3.63 -7.71 0.00
N LYS A 28 -3.36 -8.73 -0.81
CA LYS A 28 -3.24 -10.12 -0.36
C LYS A 28 -1.86 -10.33 0.24
N LEU A 29 -1.84 -10.83 1.47
CA LEU A 29 -0.62 -11.13 2.21
C LEU A 29 -0.36 -12.63 2.20
N GLU A 30 0.92 -12.99 2.22
CA GLU A 30 1.31 -14.38 2.50
C GLU A 30 1.18 -14.65 3.99
N THR A 31 1.27 -15.92 4.39
CA THR A 31 1.30 -16.32 5.79
C THR A 31 2.41 -15.61 6.55
N ASN A 32 2.08 -15.09 7.74
CA ASN A 32 2.98 -14.31 8.61
C ASN A 32 3.50 -12.99 7.99
N ASP A 33 2.82 -12.44 6.98
CA ASP A 33 3.08 -11.09 6.49
C ASP A 33 1.99 -10.13 6.98
N THR A 34 2.38 -8.91 7.34
CA THR A 34 1.47 -7.85 7.80
C THR A 34 1.73 -6.54 7.08
N ILE A 35 0.70 -5.71 6.96
CA ILE A 35 0.87 -4.33 6.48
C ILE A 35 1.57 -3.53 7.56
N VAL A 36 2.66 -2.84 7.19
CA VAL A 36 3.45 -2.00 8.09
C VAL A 36 2.98 -0.55 8.11
N ALA A 37 2.45 -0.07 6.98
CA ALA A 37 2.00 1.30 6.82
C ALA A 37 1.04 1.40 5.63
N SER A 38 0.18 2.42 5.66
CA SER A 38 -0.66 2.85 4.53
C SER A 38 -0.76 4.36 4.56
N ALA A 39 -0.67 5.00 3.39
CA ALA A 39 -0.87 6.44 3.27
C ALA A 39 -1.58 6.76 1.94
N VAL A 40 -2.23 7.91 1.91
CA VAL A 40 -2.85 8.46 0.70
C VAL A 40 -1.86 9.45 0.08
N LEU A 41 -1.52 9.23 -1.19
CA LEU A 41 -0.74 10.18 -1.99
C LEU A 41 -1.70 11.13 -2.70
N THR A 42 -1.58 12.42 -2.42
CA THR A 42 -2.46 13.48 -2.93
C THR A 42 -1.84 14.20 -4.14
N SER A 43 -0.52 14.20 -4.23
CA SER A 43 0.26 14.77 -5.32
C SER A 43 1.15 13.70 -5.97
N LYS A 44 1.58 13.97 -7.20
CA LYS A 44 2.62 13.17 -7.88
C LYS A 44 3.99 13.30 -7.22
N ASP A 45 4.22 14.37 -6.47
CA ASP A 45 5.48 14.59 -5.73
C ASP A 45 5.50 13.87 -4.38
N ASP A 46 4.37 13.32 -3.94
CA ASP A 46 4.31 12.60 -2.66
C ASP A 46 5.07 11.27 -2.76
N GLU A 47 5.83 10.98 -1.70
CA GLU A 47 6.64 9.77 -1.58
C GLU A 47 6.57 9.22 -0.16
N ILE A 48 6.56 7.89 -0.05
CA ILE A 48 6.71 7.15 1.21
C ILE A 48 8.03 6.40 1.16
N THR A 49 8.91 6.65 2.13
CA THR A 49 10.18 5.92 2.21
C THR A 49 10.09 4.82 3.26
N LEU A 50 10.26 3.58 2.81
CA LEU A 50 10.41 2.43 3.71
C LEU A 50 11.85 2.36 4.21
N LEU A 51 12.03 2.22 5.51
CA LEU A 51 13.32 1.94 6.14
C LEU A 51 13.37 0.46 6.50
N LYS A 52 14.42 -0.21 6.06
CA LYS A 52 14.69 -1.61 6.37
C LYS A 52 15.56 -1.70 7.61
N GLU A 53 15.48 -2.82 8.31
CA GLU A 53 16.30 -3.09 9.51
C GLU A 53 17.80 -3.11 9.19
N ASP A 54 18.17 -3.44 7.96
CA ASP A 54 19.55 -3.42 7.44
C ASP A 54 20.08 -2.00 7.14
N GLY A 55 19.29 -0.96 7.42
CA GLY A 55 19.65 0.44 7.16
C GLY A 55 19.37 0.90 5.72
N GLY A 56 18.90 0.02 4.83
CA GLY A 56 18.52 0.39 3.48
C GLY A 56 17.18 1.12 3.41
N SER A 57 17.03 1.99 2.41
CA SER A 57 15.78 2.71 2.15
C SER A 57 15.18 2.37 0.79
N VAL A 58 13.85 2.31 0.73
CA VAL A 58 13.11 2.10 -0.52
C VAL A 58 12.05 3.19 -0.65
N PRO A 59 12.24 4.16 -1.57
CA PRO A 59 11.22 5.15 -1.86
C PRO A 59 10.06 4.51 -2.64
N LEU A 60 8.84 4.87 -2.29
CA LEU A 60 7.58 4.48 -2.93
C LEU A 60 6.81 5.72 -3.36
N SER A 61 6.66 5.91 -4.67
CA SER A 61 5.90 7.01 -5.26
C SER A 61 5.20 6.56 -6.53
N THR A 62 4.17 7.30 -6.93
CA THR A 62 3.43 7.06 -8.19
C THR A 62 4.26 7.35 -9.44
N ARG A 63 5.41 8.03 -9.30
CA ARG A 63 6.36 8.26 -10.39
C ARG A 63 7.20 7.03 -10.69
N LYS A 64 7.55 6.25 -9.66
CA LYS A 64 8.45 5.11 -9.77
C LYS A 64 7.72 3.79 -10.00
N TYR A 65 6.54 3.63 -9.41
CA TYR A 65 5.76 2.38 -9.50
C TYR A 65 4.39 2.62 -10.13
N GLN A 66 3.94 1.60 -10.86
CA GLN A 66 2.65 1.64 -11.52
C GLN A 66 1.51 1.46 -10.51
N VAL A 67 0.43 2.23 -10.72
CA VAL A 67 -0.84 2.03 -10.02
C VAL A 67 -1.56 0.83 -10.62
N VAL A 68 -1.94 -0.12 -9.76
CA VAL A 68 -2.67 -1.35 -10.11
C VAL A 68 -4.00 -1.41 -9.36
N GLY A 69 -4.83 -2.41 -9.65
CA GLY A 69 -6.04 -2.65 -8.87
C GLY A 69 -5.76 -3.19 -7.46
N ARG A 70 -6.67 -2.93 -6.51
CA ARG A 70 -6.62 -3.54 -5.18
C ARG A 70 -6.77 -5.06 -5.21
N GLY A 71 -6.30 -5.73 -4.16
CA GLY A 71 -6.38 -7.18 -3.99
C GLY A 71 -5.25 -7.97 -4.68
N GLY A 72 -4.25 -7.26 -5.21
CA GLY A 72 -2.98 -7.86 -5.67
C GLY A 72 -2.07 -8.27 -4.49
N LYS A 73 -0.94 -8.88 -4.79
CA LYS A 73 0.04 -9.36 -3.78
C LYS A 73 1.12 -8.33 -3.42
N GLY A 74 1.08 -7.16 -4.07
CA GLY A 74 2.17 -6.16 -4.06
C GLY A 74 3.35 -6.57 -4.91
#